data_AF-E6M3E2-F1
#
_entry.id   AF-E6M3E2-F1
#
_cell.length_a   1.000
_cell.length_b   1.000
_cell.length_c   1.000
_cell.angle_alpha   90.00
_cell.angle_beta   90.00
_cell.angle_gamma   90.00
#
_symmetry.space_group_name_H-M   'P 1'
#
loop_
_entity.id
_entity.type
_entity.pdbx_description
1 polymer ?
#
loop_
_entity_poly.entity_id
_entity_poly.type
_entity_poly.pdbx_seq_one_letter_code
_entity_poly.pdbx_strand_id
1 'polypeptide(L)' 'MNSFERDKQAIHDGDTIEVMRRRKVQITTLETKLGREKNTFRASIIAHQLEARRGEYAALDALI' A
#
# COMPACT_ATOMS: atom_id res chain seq x y z
N MET A 1 0.72 -14.18 10.76
CA MET A 1 -0.09 -13.48 9.74
C MET A 1 0.67 -12.26 9.26
N ASN A 2 0.96 -12.12 7.96
CA ASN A 2 1.63 -10.93 7.45
C ASN A 2 0.64 -9.72 7.46
N SER A 3 1.12 -8.50 7.23
CA SER A 3 0.25 -7.32 7.27
C SER A 3 -0.89 -7.35 6.24
N PHE A 4 -0.70 -8.00 5.11
CA PHE A 4 -1.68 -8.07 4.03
C PHE A 4 -2.81 -9.08 4.37
N GLU A 5 -2.46 -10.24 4.91
CA GLU A 5 -3.43 -11.23 5.37
C GLU A 5 -4.28 -10.68 6.53
N ARG A 6 -3.69 -9.90 7.45
CA ARG A 6 -4.45 -9.19 8.48
C ARG A 6 -5.47 -8.21 7.90
N ASP A 7 -5.13 -7.58 6.79
CA ASP A 7 -5.97 -6.58 6.15
C ASP A 7 -7.12 -7.21 5.38
N LYS A 8 -6.89 -8.38 4.76
CA LYS A 8 -7.96 -9.20 4.20
C LYS A 8 -8.97 -9.62 5.27
N GLN A 9 -8.49 -10.12 6.40
CA GLN A 9 -9.37 -10.54 7.50
C GLN A 9 -10.17 -9.35 8.04
N ALA A 10 -9.52 -8.20 8.26
CA ALA A 10 -10.20 -7.00 8.72
C ALA A 10 -11.28 -6.50 7.73
N ILE A 11 -11.08 -6.64 6.42
CA ILE A 11 -12.12 -6.38 5.42
C ILE A 11 -13.30 -7.33 5.59
N HIS A 12 -13.04 -8.63 5.77
CA HIS A 12 -14.10 -9.61 6.05
C HIS A 12 -14.84 -9.33 7.37
N ASP A 13 -14.15 -8.77 8.36
CA ASP A 13 -14.72 -8.41 9.67
C ASP A 13 -15.49 -7.07 9.64
N GLY A 14 -15.47 -6.34 8.51
CA GLY A 14 -16.23 -5.10 8.28
C GLY A 14 -15.42 -3.79 8.42
N ASP A 15 -14.12 -3.85 8.71
CA ASP A 15 -13.23 -2.69 8.89
C ASP A 15 -12.68 -2.12 7.56
N THR A 16 -13.36 -2.41 6.45
CA THR A 16 -12.93 -2.12 5.09
C THR A 16 -12.46 -0.68 4.87
N ILE A 17 -13.24 0.30 5.37
CA ILE A 17 -12.94 1.73 5.17
C ILE A 17 -11.62 2.10 5.87
N GLU A 18 -11.38 1.61 7.08
CA GLU A 18 -10.16 1.92 7.83
C GLU A 18 -8.93 1.29 7.19
N VAL A 19 -9.04 0.02 6.79
CA VAL A 19 -7.98 -0.73 6.09
C VAL A 19 -7.58 -0.01 4.80
N MET A 20 -8.57 0.33 3.96
CA MET A 20 -8.32 0.99 2.68
C MET A 20 -7.74 2.41 2.88
N ARG A 21 -8.23 3.17 3.86
CA ARG A 21 -7.68 4.49 4.20
C ARG A 21 -6.21 4.38 4.61
N ARG A 22 -5.87 3.47 5.52
CA ARG A 22 -4.50 3.28 6.00
C ARG A 22 -3.54 2.89 4.88
N ARG A 23 -3.96 1.98 3.99
CA ARG A 23 -3.15 1.56 2.83
C ARG A 23 -2.96 2.68 1.82
N LYS A 24 -3.99 3.48 1.56
CA LYS A 24 -3.88 4.67 0.70
C LYS A 24 -2.88 5.68 1.23
N VAL A 25 -2.87 5.94 2.55
CA VAL A 25 -1.87 6.83 3.18
C VAL A 25 -0.44 6.31 2.99
N GLN A 26 -0.22 4.99 3.12
CA GLN A 26 1.10 4.39 2.88
C GLN A 26 1.58 4.59 1.44
N ILE A 27 0.68 4.40 0.47
CA ILE A 27 0.95 4.63 -0.95
C ILE A 27 1.31 6.11 -1.18
N THR A 28 0.50 7.05 -0.71
CA THR A 28 0.75 8.49 -0.86
C THR A 28 2.06 8.93 -0.21
N THR A 29 2.43 8.32 0.92
CA THR A 29 3.72 8.57 1.58
C THR A 29 4.89 8.14 0.71
N LEU A 30 4.80 6.95 0.09
CA LEU A 30 5.81 6.44 -0.83
C LEU A 30 5.88 7.28 -2.12
N GLU A 31 4.75 7.72 -2.66
CA GLU A 31 4.69 8.62 -3.81
C GLU A 31 5.39 9.96 -3.52
N THR A 32 5.09 10.55 -2.36
CA THR A 32 5.74 11.80 -1.92
C THR A 32 7.24 11.61 -1.73
N LYS A 33 7.66 10.47 -1.18
CA LYS A 33 9.07 10.14 -1.01
C LYS A 33 9.77 9.97 -2.34
N LEU A 34 9.14 9.27 -3.29
CA LEU A 34 9.66 9.06 -4.64
C LEU A 34 9.87 10.39 -5.37
N GLY A 35 8.89 11.30 -5.31
CA GLY A 35 8.97 12.61 -5.98
C GLY A 35 10.04 13.55 -5.41
N ARG A 36 10.58 13.26 -4.21
CA ARG A 36 11.64 14.05 -3.55
C ARG A 36 13.00 13.36 -3.59
N GLU A 37 13.06 12.08 -3.93
CA GLU A 37 14.29 11.30 -3.93
C GLU A 37 15.15 11.64 -5.15
N LYS A 38 16.34 12.19 -4.90
CA LYS A 38 17.29 12.58 -5.95
C LYS A 38 18.24 11.43 -6.32
N ASN A 39 18.36 10.43 -5.45
CA ASN A 39 19.19 9.27 -5.70
C ASN A 39 18.41 8.24 -6.55
N THR A 40 18.89 7.98 -7.76
CA THR A 40 18.23 7.09 -8.73
C THR A 40 18.09 5.65 -8.23
N PHE A 41 19.08 5.13 -7.49
CA PHE A 41 19.02 3.80 -6.90
C PHE A 41 17.99 3.71 -5.77
N ARG A 42 17.92 4.72 -4.90
CA ARG A 42 16.88 4.76 -3.86
C ARG A 42 15.50 4.96 -4.46
N ALA A 43 15.39 5.77 -5.50
CA ALA A 43 14.14 6.00 -6.23
C ALA A 43 13.62 4.69 -6.87
N SER A 44 14.48 3.85 -7.46
CA SER A 44 14.06 2.56 -8.01
C SER A 44 13.56 1.59 -6.93
N ILE A 45 14.21 1.56 -5.76
CA ILE A 45 13.75 0.77 -4.61
C ILE A 45 12.37 1.26 -4.14
N ILE A 46 12.19 2.58 -3.99
CA ILE A 46 10.90 3.17 -3.57
C ILE A 46 9.82 2.89 -4.61
N ALA A 47 10.14 2.98 -5.91
CA ALA A 47 9.20 2.67 -6.99
C ALA A 47 8.76 1.20 -6.95
N HIS A 48 9.69 0.28 -6.72
CA HIS A 48 9.35 -1.15 -6.58
C HIS A 48 8.47 -1.41 -5.34
N GLN A 49 8.77 -0.77 -4.21
CA GLN A 49 7.91 -0.84 -3.02
C GLN A 49 6.52 -0.26 -3.27
N LEU A 50 6.43 0.86 -3.98
CA LEU A 50 5.18 1.51 -4.34
C LEU A 50 4.32 0.61 -5.24
N GLU A 51 4.93 -0.04 -6.24
CA GLU A 51 4.25 -0.98 -7.12
C GLU A 51 3.68 -2.17 -6.34
N ALA A 52 4.47 -2.79 -5.46
CA ALA A 52 3.99 -3.88 -4.60
C ALA A 52 2.80 -3.43 -3.72
N ARG A 53 2.87 -2.24 -3.13
CA ARG A 53 1.78 -1.70 -2.28
C ARG A 53 0.52 -1.36 -3.07
N ARG A 54 0.66 -0.88 -4.31
CA ARG A 54 -0.48 -0.66 -5.22
C ARG A 54 -1.14 -1.98 -5.62
N GLY A 55 -0.34 -3.02 -5.88
CA GLY A 55 -0.84 -4.37 -6.14
C GLY A 55 -1.61 -4.95 -4.95
N GLU A 56 -1.05 -4.83 -3.74
CA GLU A 56 -1.75 -5.21 -2.50
C GLU A 56 -3.07 -4.43 -2.34
N TYR A 57 -3.06 -3.11 -2.55
CA TYR A 57 -4.27 -2.29 -2.43
C TYR A 57 -5.36 -2.69 -3.41
N ALA A 58 -5.01 -2.92 -4.69
CA ALA A 58 -5.95 -3.39 -5.70
C ALA A 58 -6.51 -4.78 -5.36
N ALA A 59 -5.68 -5.67 -4.81
CA ALA A 59 -6.12 -6.99 -4.37
C ALA A 59 -7.07 -6.92 -3.16
N LEU A 60 -6.90 -5.96 -2.25
CA LEU A 60 -7.84 -5.70 -1.16
C LEU A 60 -9.16 -5.10 -1.68
N ASP A 61 -9.08 -4.17 -2.64
CA ASP A 61 -10.26 -3.54 -3.26
C ASP A 61 -11.15 -4.57 -3.97
N ALA A 62 -10.53 -5.56 -4.62
CA ALA A 62 -11.25 -6.65 -5.29
C ALA A 62 -11.99 -7.61 -4.34
N LEU A 63 -11.81 -7.48 -3.02
CA LEU A 63 -12.50 -8.29 -2.00
C LEU A 63 -13.77 -7.61 -1.44
N ILE A 64 -14.04 -6.37 -1.84
CA ILE A 64 -15.16 -5.53 -1.40
C ILE A 64 -16.31 -5.64 -2.39
#